data_AF-A0A1H8YGE8-F1
#
_entry.id   AF-A0A1H8YGE8-F1
#
_cell.length_a   1.000
_cell.length_b   1.000
_cell.length_c   1.000
_cell.angle_alpha   90.00
_cell.angle_beta   90.00
_cell.angle_gamma   90.00
#
_symmetry.space_group_name_H-M   'P 1'
#
loop_
_entity.id
_entity.type
_entity.pdbx_description
1 polymer ?
#
loop_
_entity_poly.entity_id
_entity_poly.type
_entity_poly.pdbx_seq_one_letter_code
_entity_poly.pdbx_strand_id
1 'polypeptide(L)'
;TEVTGLVEARSLVSAFQAMVRERRHADLDGWIERAAASLLGSFAAGLVKDKAAVAAALTEPWSNGQTEGQITRLKLVKRQMFGRANLDLLEARLVGAA
;
A
#
# COMPACT_ATOMS: atom_id res chain seq x y z
N THR A 1 1.63 21.29 22.57
CA THR A 1 0.66 20.20 22.36
C THR A 1 0.76 19.61 20.95
N GLU A 2 0.75 20.41 19.88
CA GLU A 2 0.91 19.91 18.49
C GLU A 2 2.29 19.32 18.17
N VAL A 3 3.37 19.97 18.63
CA VAL A 3 4.75 19.48 18.38
C VAL A 3 4.97 18.08 18.95
N THR A 4 4.40 17.78 20.12
CA THR A 4 4.48 16.46 20.75
C THR A 4 3.77 15.39 19.91
N GLY A 5 2.59 15.69 19.37
CA GLY A 5 1.86 14.77 18.49
C GLY A 5 2.61 14.48 17.18
N LEU A 6 3.30 15.47 16.60
CA LEU A 6 4.13 15.27 15.41
C LEU A 6 5.37 14.41 15.68
N VAL A 7 5.99 14.56 16.85
CA VAL A 7 7.12 13.71 17.28
C VAL A 7 6.66 12.25 17.44
N GLU A 8 5.49 12.04 18.06
CA GLU A 8 4.89 10.70 18.19
C GLU A 8 4.56 10.10 16.82
N ALA A 9 3.92 10.86 15.93
CA ALA A 9 3.59 10.40 14.58
C ALA A 9 4.85 9.99 13.80
N ARG A 10 5.92 10.78 13.87
CA ARG A 10 7.21 10.45 13.25
C ARG A 10 7.78 9.15 13.81
N SER A 11 7.75 8.98 15.13
CA SER A 11 8.21 7.75 15.80
C SER A 11 7.41 6.52 15.33
N LEU A 12 6.09 6.63 15.25
CA LEU A 12 5.22 5.56 14.76
C LEU A 12 5.47 5.22 13.29
N VAL A 13 5.69 6.22 12.42
CA VAL A 13 6.07 5.99 11.01
C VAL A 13 7.39 5.24 10.91
N SER A 14 8.43 5.66 11.66
CA SER A 14 9.71 4.95 11.68
C SER A 14 9.56 3.50 12.19
N ALA A 15 8.75 3.29 13.23
CA ALA A 15 8.46 1.96 13.76
C ALA A 15 7.73 1.07 12.73
N PHE A 16 6.79 1.63 11.99
CA PHE A 16 6.07 0.92 10.92
C PHE A 16 7.00 0.51 9.79
N GLN A 17 7.85 1.42 9.32
CA GLN A 17 8.83 1.14 8.27
C GLN A 17 9.80 0.02 8.68
N ALA A 18 10.30 0.07 9.92
CA ALA A 18 11.15 -1.00 10.45
C ALA A 18 10.39 -2.33 10.51
N MET A 19 9.16 -2.33 11.03
CA MET A 19 8.30 -3.52 11.10
C MET A 19 8.07 -4.15 9.72
N VAL A 20 7.78 -3.34 8.69
CA VAL A 20 7.58 -3.81 7.31
C VAL A 20 8.88 -4.35 6.72
N ARG A 21 9.99 -3.62 6.86
CA ARG A 21 11.30 -4.02 6.33
C ARG A 21 11.81 -5.33 6.94
N GLU A 22 11.58 -5.49 8.24
CA GLU A 22 12.01 -6.66 9.02
C GLU A 22 10.93 -7.74 9.09
N ARG A 23 9.78 -7.54 8.44
CA ARG A 23 8.68 -8.52 8.37
C ARG A 23 8.18 -8.97 9.75
N ARG A 24 8.14 -8.04 10.72
CA ARG A 24 7.74 -8.31 12.11
C ARG A 24 6.22 -8.36 12.28
N HIS A 25 5.60 -9.42 11.77
CA HIS A 25 4.15 -9.64 11.86
C HIS A 25 3.58 -9.54 13.29
N ALA A 26 4.30 -10.08 14.28
CA ALA A 26 3.85 -10.09 15.68
C ALA A 26 3.64 -8.68 16.27
N ASP A 27 4.31 -7.66 15.73
CA ASP A 27 4.23 -6.29 16.25
C ASP A 27 3.09 -5.48 15.63
N LEU A 28 2.41 -6.01 14.62
CA LEU A 28 1.39 -5.30 13.84
C LEU A 28 0.23 -4.80 14.71
N ASP A 29 -0.29 -5.66 15.60
CA ASP A 29 -1.45 -5.32 16.42
C ASP A 29 -1.12 -4.24 17.46
N GLY A 30 -0.01 -4.40 18.19
CA GLY A 30 0.45 -3.38 19.13
C GLY A 30 0.88 -2.07 18.45
N TRP A 31 1.27 -2.11 17.17
CA TRP A 31 1.49 -0.90 16.39
C TRP A 31 0.18 -0.21 16.01
N ILE A 32 -0.82 -0.96 15.53
CA ILE A 32 -2.15 -0.44 15.15
C ILE A 32 -2.82 0.25 16.34
N GLU A 33 -2.80 -0.38 17.52
CA GLU A 33 -3.40 0.18 18.75
C GLU A 33 -2.81 1.55 19.11
N ARG A 34 -1.48 1.68 19.07
CA ARG A 34 -0.80 2.96 19.35
C ARG A 34 -1.06 3.99 18.26
N ALA A 35 -1.05 3.57 17.00
CA ALA A 35 -1.34 4.45 15.87
C ALA A 35 -2.77 5.00 15.93
N ALA A 36 -3.75 4.19 16.34
CA ALA A 36 -5.15 4.57 16.49
C ALA A 36 -5.37 5.75 17.46
N ALA A 37 -4.57 5.85 18.51
CA ALA A 37 -4.65 6.92 19.51
C ALA A 37 -3.85 8.19 19.14
N SER A 38 -3.18 8.20 17.99
CA SER A 38 -2.28 9.27 17.53
C SER A 38 -2.81 10.01 16.30
N LEU A 39 -2.02 10.93 15.75
CA LEU A 39 -2.29 11.59 14.46
C LEU A 39 -2.39 10.60 13.27
N LEU A 40 -2.01 9.33 13.46
CA LEU A 40 -2.12 8.27 12.44
C LEU A 40 -3.43 7.47 12.54
N GLY A 41 -4.41 7.91 13.33
CA GLY A 41 -5.62 7.11 13.58
C GLY A 41 -6.40 6.71 12.32
N SER A 42 -6.49 7.60 11.32
CA SER A 42 -7.14 7.28 10.03
C SER A 42 -6.38 6.21 9.24
N PHE A 43 -5.04 6.23 9.30
CA PHE A 43 -4.20 5.22 8.67
C PHE A 43 -4.31 3.87 9.38
N ALA A 44 -4.33 3.86 10.72
CA ALA A 44 -4.57 2.65 11.51
C ALA A 44 -5.94 2.03 11.18
N ALA A 45 -6.99 2.84 11.04
CA ALA A 45 -8.32 2.38 10.64
C ALA A 45 -8.32 1.75 9.23
N GLY A 46 -7.53 2.28 8.30
CA GLY A 46 -7.31 1.68 6.99
C GLY A 46 -6.65 0.30 7.09
N LEU A 47 -5.55 0.21 7.85
CA LEU A 47 -4.84 -1.05 8.09
C LEU A 47 -5.72 -2.13 8.72
N VAL A 48 -6.64 -1.76 9.62
CA VAL A 48 -7.59 -2.73 10.22
C VAL A 48 -8.50 -3.34 9.16
N LYS A 49 -9.00 -2.54 8.21
CA LYS A 49 -9.84 -3.05 7.11
C LYS A 49 -9.09 -4.05 6.24
N ASP A 50 -7.81 -3.80 6.01
CA ASP A 50 -6.94 -4.62 5.17
C ASP A 50 -6.01 -5.54 5.98
N LYS A 51 -6.34 -5.83 7.25
CA LYS A 51 -5.42 -6.52 8.19
C LYS A 51 -4.91 -7.85 7.66
N ALA A 52 -5.76 -8.64 7.03
CA ALA A 52 -5.36 -9.92 6.43
C ALA A 52 -4.33 -9.74 5.30
N ALA A 53 -4.52 -8.73 4.44
CA ALA A 53 -3.58 -8.42 3.36
C ALA A 53 -2.25 -7.89 3.88
N VAL A 54 -2.28 -7.05 4.93
CA VAL A 54 -1.08 -6.52 5.59
C VAL A 54 -0.32 -7.65 6.29
N ALA A 55 -1.02 -8.54 6.99
CA ALA A 55 -0.43 -9.70 7.63
C ALA A 55 0.23 -10.64 6.61
N ALA A 56 -0.42 -10.89 5.47
CA ALA A 56 0.15 -11.62 4.35
C ALA A 56 1.40 -10.91 3.80
N ALA A 57 1.37 -9.58 3.62
CA ALA A 57 2.52 -8.82 3.15
C ALA A 57 3.74 -8.90 4.09
N LEU A 58 3.52 -9.11 5.40
CA LEU A 58 4.59 -9.31 6.38
C LEU A 58 5.11 -10.75 6.44
N THR A 59 4.29 -11.75 6.10
CA THR A 59 4.63 -13.16 6.31
C THR A 59 5.03 -13.89 5.03
N GLU A 60 4.41 -13.52 3.90
CA GLU A 60 4.61 -14.19 2.63
C GLU A 60 5.87 -13.69 1.89
N PRO A 61 6.55 -14.55 1.11
CA PRO A 61 7.70 -14.14 0.31
C PRO A 61 7.31 -13.28 -0.89
N TRP A 62 6.03 -13.30 -1.28
CA TRP A 62 5.51 -12.68 -2.50
C TRP A 62 5.32 -11.17 -2.37
N SER A 63 5.55 -10.46 -3.47
CA SER A 63 5.31 -9.02 -3.57
C SER A 63 4.24 -8.73 -4.61
N ASN A 64 3.27 -7.88 -4.25
CA ASN A 64 2.27 -7.35 -5.19
C ASN A 64 2.85 -6.36 -6.21
N GLY A 65 4.14 -6.00 -6.12
CA GLY A 65 4.76 -4.99 -6.98
C GLY A 65 4.71 -5.32 -8.48
N GLN A 66 4.78 -6.59 -8.86
CA GLN A 66 4.61 -6.98 -10.27
C GLN A 66 3.19 -6.70 -10.76
N THR A 67 2.18 -7.12 -10.00
CA THR A 67 0.76 -6.88 -10.30
C THR A 67 0.46 -5.39 -10.36
N GLU A 68 0.92 -4.61 -9.38
CA GLU A 68 0.74 -3.16 -9.34
C GLU A 68 1.47 -2.45 -10.50
N GLY A 69 2.64 -2.94 -10.89
CA GLY A 69 3.38 -2.46 -12.06
C GLY A 69 2.58 -2.64 -13.35
N GLN A 70 2.01 -3.82 -13.58
CA GLN A 70 1.16 -4.08 -14.74
C GLN A 70 -0.11 -3.21 -14.73
N ILE A 71 -0.77 -3.08 -13.58
CA ILE A 71 -1.94 -2.22 -13.42
C ILE A 71 -1.57 -0.75 -13.71
N THR A 72 -0.41 -0.29 -13.26
CA THR A 72 0.07 1.07 -13.49
C THR A 72 0.34 1.31 -14.97
N ARG A 73 0.99 0.37 -15.66
CA ARG A 73 1.19 0.42 -17.12
C ARG A 73 -0.14 0.48 -17.86
N LEU A 74 -1.10 -0.37 -17.49
CA LEU A 74 -2.44 -0.38 -18.09
C LEU A 74 -3.17 0.95 -17.88
N LYS A 75 -3.18 1.47 -16.64
CA LYS A 75 -3.79 2.76 -16.31
C LYS A 75 -3.14 3.91 -17.09
N LEU A 76 -1.82 3.88 -17.28
CA LEU A 76 -1.10 4.87 -18.06
C LEU A 76 -1.55 4.87 -19.52
N VAL A 77 -1.60 3.70 -20.17
CA VAL A 77 -2.06 3.58 -21.56
C VAL A 77 -3.49 4.09 -21.70
N LYS A 78 -4.40 3.69 -20.81
CA LYS A 78 -5.80 4.16 -20.82
C LYS A 78 -5.92 5.68 -20.69
N ARG A 79 -5.07 6.31 -19.86
CA ARG A 79 -5.00 7.78 -19.69
C ARG A 79 -4.45 8.47 -20.93
N GLN A 80 -3.40 7.94 -21.57
CA GLN A 80 -2.84 8.48 -22.82
C GLN A 80 -3.86 8.45 -23.97
N MET A 81 -4.84 7.54 -23.91
CA MET A 81 -5.90 7.40 -24.89
C MET A 81 -7.16 8.19 -24.54
N PHE A 82 -7.10 9.10 -23.55
CA PHE A 82 -8.23 9.93 -23.11
C PHE A 82 -9.50 9.12 -22.81
N GLY A 83 -9.33 7.92 -22.25
CA GLY A 83 -10.44 7.02 -21.92
C GLY A 83 -11.00 6.22 -23.11
N ARG A 84 -10.51 6.43 -24.34
CA ARG A 84 -10.95 5.73 -25.57
C ARG A 84 -10.21 4.42 -25.81
N ALA A 85 -9.92 3.68 -24.74
CA ALA A 85 -9.22 2.41 -24.78
C ALA A 85 -10.16 1.30 -24.33
N ASN A 86 -11.00 0.84 -25.27
CA ASN A 86 -11.74 -0.42 -25.16
C ASN A 86 -10.74 -1.60 -25.12
N LEU A 87 -11.23 -2.81 -24.83
CA LEU A 87 -10.36 -3.95 -24.53
C LEU A 87 -9.44 -4.31 -25.69
N ASP A 88 -9.95 -4.32 -26.91
CA ASP A 88 -9.21 -4.52 -28.17
C ASP A 88 -8.08 -3.50 -28.36
N LEU A 89 -8.31 -2.22 -28.10
CA LEU A 89 -7.27 -1.19 -28.20
C LEU A 89 -6.22 -1.29 -27.07
N LEU A 90 -6.63 -1.71 -25.87
CA LEU A 90 -5.70 -1.96 -24.77
C LEU A 90 -4.81 -3.17 -25.05
N GLU A 91 -5.38 -4.26 -25.55
CA GLU A 91 -4.68 -5.48 -25.92
C GLU A 91 -3.61 -5.19 -26.99
N ALA A 92 -4.00 -4.50 -28.07
CA ALA A 92 -3.09 -4.11 -29.15
C ALA A 92 -1.88 -3.28 -28.66
N ARG A 93 -2.04 -2.47 -27.62
CA ARG A 93 -0.96 -1.63 -27.06
C ARG A 93 -0.15 -2.27 -25.93
N LEU A 94 -0.73 -3.21 -25.19
CA LEU A 94 -0.08 -3.80 -24.01
C LEU A 94 0.61 -5.11 -24.33
N VAL A 95 -0.04 -5.97 -25.12
CA VAL A 95 0.45 -7.29 -25.52
C VAL A 95 1.18 -7.20 -26.86
N GLY A 96 0.79 -6.24 -27.71
CA GLY A 96 1.23 -6.13 -29.10
C GLY A 96 0.27 -6.89 -30.02
N ALA A 97 0.13 -6.44 -31.27
CA ALA A 97 -0.42 -7.31 -32.30
C ALA A 97 0.59 -8.44 -32.54
N ALA A 98 0.13 -9.70 -32.51
CA ALA A 98 0.89 -10.82 -33.03
C ALA A 98 1.22 -10.59 -34.53
#